data_AF-A0A967VV35-F1
#
_entry.id   AF-A0A967VV35-F1
#
_cell.length_a   1.000
_cell.length_b   1.000
_cell.length_c   1.000
_cell.angle_alpha   90.00
_cell.angle_beta   90.00
_cell.angle_gamma   90.00
#
_symmetry.space_group_name_H-M   'P 1'
#
loop_
_entity.id
_entity.type
_entity.pdbx_description
1 polymer ?
#
loop_
_entity_poly.entity_id
_entity_poly.type
_entity_poly.pdbx_seq_one_letter_code
_entity_poly.pdbx_strand_id
1 'polypeptide(L)'
;MGGGEPKHPPSGPAQPTPVAVHVSLTGLRGLTYPIRARRRQADVTAVTYADWGRYTLQPDAGPDALFEPEGSSPIEIVLASAANPGGFAPRLLDRSDDAEGYRARGISDLPDHGRLWYSDGGLVQTQPLGRVMAAARLLAPESGDDRPDRDVQRVNIVIDPRSEGPSGSHRWSDPDDVPGWAAGLSRALAILPAQTIYDDLRRTEKRNTRLEWTDRLVEAIAPHLGDGAESALQDALDAIDRDRASLRSDEPRLRDRERESADPDPVRRKLRRAVEEIGGLVGKERVAVDVISPRLLTEETGEDVPALLAGEFLGDFGGFLREELRLSDFVLGYETGVIWIRRALAEAGFDEPTMAALLAEVESRRPGDWREANRGRAGLRDLPWRARLGLARYILHVARVMAGAVMDNR
;
A
#
# COMPACT_ATOMS: atom_id res chain seq x y z
N MET A 1 30.19 13.25 19.77
CA MET A 1 30.72 13.76 18.50
C MET A 1 31.76 12.79 18.00
N GLY A 2 31.68 12.43 16.72
CA GLY A 2 32.35 11.27 16.12
C GLY A 2 31.34 10.46 15.32
N GLY A 3 30.61 11.12 14.42
CA GLY A 3 29.80 10.45 13.41
C GLY A 3 30.78 9.84 12.41
N GLY A 4 30.84 8.51 12.34
CA GLY A 4 31.50 7.86 11.23
C GLY A 4 30.77 8.26 9.96
N GLU A 5 31.47 8.91 9.05
CA GLU A 5 30.96 9.12 7.70
C GLU A 5 30.53 7.77 7.11
N PRO A 6 29.35 7.71 6.47
CA PRO A 6 28.96 6.51 5.75
C PRO A 6 30.03 6.20 4.69
N LYS A 7 30.60 4.99 4.75
CA LYS A 7 31.65 4.49 3.85
C LYS A 7 31.18 4.21 2.41
N HIS A 8 30.09 4.83 1.97
CA HIS A 8 29.63 4.72 0.59
C HIS A 8 30.00 6.01 -0.14
N PRO A 9 30.77 5.94 -1.24
CA PRO A 9 31.00 7.12 -2.07
C PRO A 9 29.63 7.64 -2.57
N PRO A 10 29.44 8.97 -2.66
CA PRO A 10 28.18 9.59 -3.11
C PRO A 10 27.87 9.35 -4.59
N SER A 11 28.62 8.48 -5.27
CA SER A 11 28.57 8.24 -6.71
C SER A 11 27.80 6.98 -7.09
N GLY A 12 26.87 6.52 -6.25
CA GLY A 12 25.85 5.58 -6.69
C GLY A 12 24.94 6.30 -7.70
N PRO A 13 24.47 5.63 -8.77
CA PRO A 13 23.50 6.26 -9.67
C PRO A 13 22.24 6.60 -8.88
N ALA A 14 21.92 7.89 -8.84
CA ALA A 14 20.71 8.40 -8.23
C ALA A 14 19.49 7.92 -9.02
N GLN A 15 18.36 7.75 -8.32
CA GLN A 15 17.08 7.46 -8.97
C GLN A 15 16.75 8.62 -9.94
N PRO A 16 16.75 8.40 -11.27
CA PRO A 16 16.66 9.50 -12.24
C PRO A 16 15.23 9.96 -12.52
N THR A 17 14.23 9.26 -11.95
CA THR A 17 12.82 9.58 -12.13
C THR A 17 12.15 9.93 -10.80
N PRO A 18 11.12 10.79 -10.81
CA PRO A 18 10.43 11.14 -9.59
C PRO A 18 9.77 9.91 -8.93
N VAL A 19 9.78 9.88 -7.60
CA VAL A 19 9.13 8.83 -6.80
C VAL A 19 7.89 9.41 -6.14
N ALA A 20 6.71 8.91 -6.53
CA ALA A 20 5.47 9.24 -5.83
C ALA A 20 5.32 8.39 -4.57
N VAL A 21 5.16 9.04 -3.43
CA VAL A 21 5.01 8.44 -2.11
C VAL A 21 3.59 8.68 -1.62
N HIS A 22 2.90 7.60 -1.27
CA HIS A 22 1.54 7.61 -0.74
C HIS A 22 1.54 6.96 0.64
N VAL A 23 1.12 7.72 1.65
CA VAL A 23 1.18 7.27 3.04
C VAL A 23 -0.21 7.35 3.65
N SER A 24 -0.69 6.23 4.20
CA SER A 24 -1.98 6.15 4.88
C SER A 24 -1.93 6.75 6.28
N LEU A 25 -3.00 7.40 6.71
CA LEU A 25 -3.12 8.01 8.02
C LEU A 25 -4.49 7.68 8.62
N THR A 26 -4.53 7.54 9.94
CA THR A 26 -5.80 7.47 10.68
C THR A 26 -6.03 8.78 11.41
N GLY A 27 -6.94 9.62 10.92
CA GLY A 27 -7.31 10.89 11.53
C GLY A 27 -8.23 10.70 12.72
N LEU A 28 -7.77 10.98 13.93
CA LEU A 28 -8.45 10.65 15.19
C LEU A 28 -9.76 11.40 15.43
N ARG A 29 -9.94 12.56 14.79
CA ARG A 29 -11.19 13.33 14.83
C ARG A 29 -12.31 12.68 14.00
N GLY A 30 -11.94 12.02 12.90
CA GLY A 30 -12.87 11.73 11.80
C GLY A 30 -13.29 13.00 11.05
N LEU A 31 -13.75 12.81 9.82
CA LEU A 31 -14.28 13.87 8.96
C LEU A 31 -15.63 13.43 8.38
N THR A 32 -16.61 14.31 8.40
CA THR A 32 -17.96 14.03 7.92
C THR A 32 -18.11 14.30 6.43
N TYR A 33 -18.89 13.45 5.76
CA TYR A 33 -19.30 13.66 4.38
C TYR A 33 -20.71 13.11 4.14
N PRO A 34 -21.49 13.69 3.22
CA PRO A 34 -22.84 13.23 2.92
C PRO A 34 -22.82 12.00 2.00
N ILE A 35 -23.71 11.05 2.27
CA ILE A 35 -24.05 9.93 1.37
C ILE A 35 -25.49 10.13 0.90
N ARG A 36 -25.68 10.36 -0.41
CA ARG A 36 -27.01 10.44 -1.01
C ARG A 36 -27.71 9.08 -0.96
N ALA A 37 -28.84 9.03 -0.25
CA ALA A 37 -29.63 7.80 -0.15
C ALA A 37 -30.64 7.70 -1.31
N ARG A 38 -30.63 6.59 -2.08
CA ARG A 38 -31.60 6.41 -3.19
C ARG A 38 -33.07 6.38 -2.76
N ARG A 39 -33.37 5.96 -1.53
CA ARG A 39 -34.76 5.79 -1.02
C ARG A 39 -35.22 6.89 -0.07
N ARG A 40 -34.33 7.75 0.41
CA ARG A 40 -34.66 8.80 1.38
C ARG A 40 -34.42 10.15 0.70
N GLN A 41 -35.29 11.12 0.98
CA GLN A 41 -35.15 12.49 0.47
C GLN A 41 -33.98 13.25 1.12
N ALA A 42 -33.38 12.71 2.20
CA ALA A 42 -32.28 13.33 2.93
C ALA A 42 -31.01 12.49 2.84
N ASP A 43 -29.87 13.19 2.75
CA ASP A 43 -28.53 12.60 2.80
C ASP A 43 -28.26 11.97 4.17
N VAL A 44 -27.49 10.88 4.17
CA VAL A 44 -26.96 10.27 5.39
C VAL A 44 -25.57 10.83 5.65
N THR A 45 -25.36 11.46 6.81
CA THR A 45 -24.02 11.86 7.24
C THR A 45 -23.20 10.62 7.58
N ALA A 46 -22.06 10.45 6.90
CA ALA A 46 -21.06 9.43 7.19
C ALA A 46 -19.79 10.07 7.73
N VAL A 47 -18.94 9.27 8.37
CA VAL A 47 -17.65 9.70 8.92
C VAL A 47 -16.55 8.83 8.31
N THR A 48 -15.47 9.46 7.86
CA THR A 48 -14.22 8.79 7.50
C THR A 48 -13.12 9.12 8.51
N TYR A 49 -12.39 8.10 8.95
CA TYR A 49 -11.15 8.26 9.72
C TYR A 49 -9.91 8.02 8.84
N ALA A 50 -10.10 7.55 7.60
CA ALA A 50 -9.02 7.30 6.67
C ALA A 50 -8.59 8.59 5.97
N ASP A 51 -7.30 8.86 5.99
CA ASP A 51 -6.67 10.00 5.34
C ASP A 51 -5.28 9.67 4.80
N TRP A 52 -4.67 10.59 4.06
CA TRP A 52 -3.45 10.30 3.30
C TRP A 52 -2.55 11.51 3.05
N GLY A 53 -1.25 11.29 3.16
CA GLY A 53 -0.25 12.16 2.55
C GLY A 53 0.15 11.68 1.16
N ARG A 54 0.46 12.63 0.27
CA ARG A 54 0.87 12.39 -1.12
C ARG A 54 2.02 13.32 -1.45
N TYR A 55 3.15 12.73 -1.86
CA TYR A 55 4.37 13.49 -2.15
C TYR A 55 5.02 12.97 -3.42
N THR A 56 5.72 13.83 -4.12
CA THR A 56 6.59 13.44 -5.24
C THR A 56 8.02 13.84 -4.88
N LEU A 57 8.87 12.85 -4.65
CA LEU A 57 10.29 13.05 -4.39
C LEU A 57 11.00 13.21 -5.73
N GLN A 58 11.62 14.37 -5.96
CA GLN A 58 12.41 14.60 -7.17
C GLN A 58 13.83 14.05 -6.97
N PRO A 59 14.48 13.53 -8.04
CA PRO A 59 15.86 13.00 -8.02
C PRO A 59 16.91 13.91 -7.37
N ASP A 60 16.66 15.21 -7.39
CA ASP A 60 17.59 16.30 -7.15
C ASP A 60 17.07 17.32 -6.09
N ALA A 61 15.98 17.00 -5.40
CA ALA A 61 15.38 17.87 -4.38
C ALA A 61 16.24 18.05 -3.11
N GLY A 62 17.31 17.26 -2.94
CA GLY A 62 18.10 17.23 -1.72
C GLY A 62 17.35 16.67 -0.50
N PRO A 63 18.02 16.51 0.66
CA PRO A 63 17.41 15.94 1.85
C PRO A 63 16.36 16.86 2.50
N ASP A 64 16.50 18.19 2.35
CA ASP A 64 15.61 19.18 2.99
C ASP A 64 14.16 19.04 2.51
N ALA A 65 13.94 18.59 1.27
CA ALA A 65 12.62 18.30 0.72
C ALA A 65 11.86 17.19 1.48
N LEU A 66 12.53 16.41 2.34
CA LEU A 66 11.88 15.43 3.21
C LEU A 66 11.33 16.06 4.50
N PHE A 67 11.85 17.21 4.90
CA PHE A 67 11.55 17.89 6.16
C PHE A 67 10.71 19.14 5.98
N GLU A 68 10.55 19.63 4.75
CA GLU A 68 9.73 20.79 4.44
C GLU A 68 8.44 20.43 3.69
N PRO A 69 7.36 21.22 3.88
CA PRO A 69 7.22 22.26 4.90
C PRO A 69 6.95 21.66 6.30
N GLU A 70 7.31 22.39 7.36
CA GLU A 70 7.05 21.96 8.75
C GLU A 70 5.56 21.76 9.02
N GLY A 71 5.20 20.65 9.66
CA GLY A 71 3.84 20.24 9.98
C GLY A 71 3.15 19.42 8.89
N SER A 72 3.68 19.37 7.67
CA SER A 72 3.11 18.59 6.55
C SER A 72 4.16 17.99 5.62
N SER A 73 5.39 17.85 6.09
CA SER A 73 6.50 17.27 5.34
C SER A 73 6.33 15.76 5.12
N PRO A 74 6.98 15.18 4.08
CA PRO A 74 6.96 13.74 3.86
C PRO A 74 7.35 12.93 5.11
N ILE A 75 8.38 13.36 5.85
CA ILE A 75 8.85 12.62 7.02
C ILE A 75 7.86 12.67 8.17
N GLU A 76 7.20 13.80 8.42
CA GLU A 76 6.23 13.93 9.50
C GLU A 76 4.98 13.07 9.25
N ILE A 77 4.55 12.98 7.99
CA ILE A 77 3.48 12.09 7.57
C ILE A 77 3.85 10.62 7.78
N VAL A 78 5.07 10.23 7.40
CA VAL A 78 5.55 8.86 7.63
C VAL A 78 5.60 8.55 9.12
N LEU A 79 6.09 9.49 9.93
CA LEU A 79 6.11 9.35 11.39
C LEU A 79 4.70 9.28 11.99
N ALA A 80 3.74 10.04 11.47
CA ALA A 80 2.33 9.95 11.88
C ALA A 80 1.70 8.60 11.51
N SER A 81 1.97 8.11 10.30
CA SER A 81 1.53 6.78 9.83
C SER A 81 2.18 5.64 10.58
N ALA A 82 3.35 5.84 11.19
CA ALA A 82 4.03 4.85 12.01
C ALA A 82 3.73 5.01 13.51
N ALA A 83 2.89 5.97 13.90
CA ALA A 83 2.54 6.24 15.29
C ALA A 83 1.55 5.20 15.82
N ASN A 84 2.05 3.97 16.02
CA ASN A 84 1.25 2.86 16.54
C ASN A 84 0.79 3.19 17.97
N PRO A 85 -0.52 3.07 18.29
CA PRO A 85 -1.04 3.39 19.63
C PRO A 85 -0.39 2.60 20.77
N GLY A 86 0.20 1.43 20.49
CA GLY A 86 0.91 0.62 21.47
C GLY A 86 2.30 1.13 21.84
N GLY A 87 2.85 2.12 21.13
CA GLY A 87 4.25 2.53 21.28
C GLY A 87 4.55 4.01 21.12
N PHE A 88 3.74 4.74 20.35
CA PHE A 88 4.04 6.11 19.95
C PHE A 88 2.82 7.01 20.09
N ALA A 89 3.06 8.25 20.52
CA ALA A 89 2.02 9.26 20.63
C ALA A 89 1.52 9.68 19.24
N PRO A 90 0.22 10.03 19.11
CA PRO A 90 -0.33 10.66 17.92
C PRO A 90 0.47 11.90 17.50
N ARG A 91 0.43 12.22 16.20
CA ARG A 91 1.09 13.38 15.62
C ARG A 91 0.06 14.39 15.12
N LEU A 92 0.31 15.67 15.41
CA LEU A 92 -0.49 16.77 14.86
C LEU A 92 0.12 17.16 13.52
N LEU A 93 -0.68 17.17 12.46
CA LEU A 93 -0.25 17.56 11.12
C LEU A 93 -1.09 18.73 10.62
N ASP A 94 -0.49 19.60 9.82
CA ASP A 94 -1.18 20.69 9.14
C ASP A 94 -1.71 20.21 7.77
N ARG A 95 -3.00 20.45 7.52
CA ARG A 95 -3.70 20.06 6.30
C ARG A 95 -4.38 21.25 5.63
N SER A 96 -3.99 22.48 5.99
CA SER A 96 -4.51 23.71 5.39
C SER A 96 -4.43 23.70 3.87
N ASP A 97 -3.30 23.23 3.33
CA ASP A 97 -3.02 23.25 1.89
C ASP A 97 -3.83 22.19 1.12
N ASP A 98 -4.37 21.20 1.82
CA ASP A 98 -5.21 20.14 1.28
C ASP A 98 -6.71 20.47 1.38
N ALA A 99 -7.09 21.63 1.91
CA ALA A 99 -8.48 21.99 2.20
C ALA A 99 -9.41 21.88 0.97
N GLU A 100 -8.92 22.25 -0.22
CA GLU A 100 -9.67 22.09 -1.47
C GLU A 100 -9.91 20.61 -1.81
N GLY A 101 -8.91 19.75 -1.61
CA GLY A 101 -9.04 18.31 -1.80
C GLY A 101 -9.98 17.64 -0.81
N TYR A 102 -10.15 18.17 0.41
CA TYR A 102 -11.20 17.72 1.33
C TYR A 102 -12.58 18.18 0.85
N ARG A 103 -12.74 19.46 0.48
CA ARG A 103 -14.01 20.01 -0.02
C ARG A 103 -14.50 19.28 -1.27
N ALA A 104 -13.61 18.98 -2.22
CA ALA A 104 -13.93 18.20 -3.42
C ALA A 104 -14.47 16.79 -3.09
N ARG A 105 -14.05 16.21 -1.96
CA ARG A 105 -14.57 14.91 -1.46
C ARG A 105 -15.88 15.03 -0.67
N GLY A 106 -16.50 16.20 -0.64
CA GLY A 106 -17.72 16.46 0.14
C GLY A 106 -17.48 16.59 1.64
N ILE A 107 -16.22 16.72 2.08
CA ILE A 107 -15.90 16.92 3.50
C ILE A 107 -16.21 18.36 3.86
N SER A 108 -17.08 18.52 4.86
CA SER A 108 -17.69 19.81 5.21
C SER A 108 -17.23 20.37 6.56
N ASP A 109 -16.55 19.57 7.37
CA ASP A 109 -16.21 19.86 8.76
C ASP A 109 -14.69 19.83 9.03
N LEU A 110 -13.87 20.12 8.02
CA LEU A 110 -12.45 20.36 8.22
C LEU A 110 -12.27 21.59 9.15
N PRO A 111 -11.49 21.51 10.24
CA PRO A 111 -11.28 22.66 11.12
C PRO A 111 -10.62 23.84 10.38
N ASP A 112 -11.03 25.06 10.73
CA ASP A 112 -10.55 26.30 10.10
C ASP A 112 -9.02 26.45 10.15
N HIS A 113 -8.38 25.93 11.19
CA HIS A 113 -6.93 25.95 11.36
C HIS A 113 -6.19 24.84 10.60
N GLY A 114 -6.88 23.97 9.85
CA GLY A 114 -6.29 22.91 9.02
C GLY A 114 -5.66 21.73 9.76
N ARG A 115 -5.30 21.89 11.04
CA ARG A 115 -4.59 20.86 11.82
C ARG A 115 -5.46 19.72 12.35
N LEU A 116 -4.94 18.50 12.27
CA LEU A 116 -5.62 17.28 12.73
C LEU A 116 -4.63 16.33 13.43
N TRP A 117 -5.12 15.60 14.44
CA TRP A 117 -4.35 14.55 15.11
C TRP A 117 -4.45 13.23 14.35
N TYR A 118 -3.31 12.60 14.12
CA TYR A 118 -3.17 11.36 13.38
C TYR A 118 -2.45 10.28 14.17
N SER A 119 -2.83 9.04 13.89
CA SER A 119 -2.21 7.81 14.37
C SER A 119 -1.89 6.90 13.19
N ASP A 120 -1.26 5.76 13.49
CA ASP A 120 -0.96 4.68 12.55
C ASP A 120 -2.06 4.45 11.49
N GLY A 121 -1.66 4.52 10.22
CA GLY A 121 -2.56 4.36 9.08
C GLY A 121 -3.18 2.97 8.99
N GLY A 122 -2.51 1.95 9.54
CA GLY A 122 -2.96 0.55 9.53
C GLY A 122 -4.20 0.27 10.40
N LEU A 123 -4.66 1.22 11.22
CA LEU A 123 -5.82 1.02 12.11
C LEU A 123 -7.16 0.96 11.36
N VAL A 124 -7.33 1.79 10.34
CA VAL A 124 -8.62 1.94 9.61
C VAL A 124 -8.46 1.61 8.12
N GLN A 125 -7.24 1.69 7.60
CA GLN A 125 -6.98 1.54 6.18
C GLN A 125 -7.14 0.08 5.75
N THR A 126 -7.99 -0.18 4.76
CA THR A 126 -8.20 -1.53 4.23
C THR A 126 -7.69 -1.72 2.80
N GLN A 127 -7.27 -0.67 2.06
CA GLN A 127 -6.93 -0.81 0.62
C GLN A 127 -5.67 -0.04 0.19
N PRO A 128 -4.47 -0.35 0.72
CA PRO A 128 -3.24 0.31 0.30
C PRO A 128 -2.88 0.06 -1.18
N LEU A 129 -3.01 -1.17 -1.66
CA LEU A 129 -2.62 -1.58 -3.02
C LEU A 129 -3.51 -0.92 -4.07
N GLY A 130 -4.84 -0.97 -3.87
CA GLY A 130 -5.79 -0.36 -4.80
C GLY A 130 -5.55 1.14 -5.01
N ARG A 131 -5.03 1.84 -4.00
CA ARG A 131 -4.74 3.27 -4.07
C ARG A 131 -3.40 3.58 -4.74
N VAL A 132 -2.36 2.79 -4.47
CA VAL A 132 -1.07 2.90 -5.19
C VAL A 132 -1.28 2.65 -6.68
N MET A 133 -2.08 1.64 -7.04
CA MET A 133 -2.47 1.39 -8.43
C MET A 133 -3.21 2.58 -9.06
N ALA A 134 -4.13 3.20 -8.33
CA ALA A 134 -4.84 4.39 -8.81
C ALA A 134 -3.88 5.57 -9.02
N ALA A 135 -2.91 5.79 -8.13
CA ALA A 135 -1.89 6.81 -8.26
C ALA A 135 -0.96 6.57 -9.46
N ALA A 136 -0.50 5.32 -9.64
CA ALA A 136 0.35 4.94 -10.77
C ALA A 136 -0.33 5.21 -12.13
N ARG A 137 -1.66 5.14 -12.21
CA ARG A 137 -2.43 5.47 -13.43
C ARG A 137 -2.48 6.96 -13.74
N LEU A 138 -2.42 7.80 -12.70
CA LEU A 138 -2.38 9.26 -12.86
C LEU A 138 -1.01 9.75 -13.32
N LEU A 139 0.06 8.99 -13.00
CA LEU A 139 1.43 9.28 -13.45
C LEU A 139 1.72 8.80 -14.87
N ALA A 140 0.81 8.04 -15.50
CA ALA A 140 0.96 7.64 -16.88
C ALA A 140 1.05 8.90 -17.75
N PRO A 141 2.10 9.06 -18.60
CA PRO A 141 2.21 10.21 -19.47
C PRO A 141 0.90 10.38 -20.25
N GLU A 142 0.43 11.61 -20.33
CA GLU A 142 -0.59 11.98 -21.31
C GLU A 142 -0.12 11.43 -22.65
N SER A 143 -0.98 10.72 -23.36
CA SER A 143 -0.78 10.36 -24.75
C SER A 143 -0.75 11.65 -25.58
N GLY A 144 0.35 12.40 -25.46
CA GLY A 144 0.71 13.56 -26.24
C GLY A 144 1.78 13.11 -27.24
N ASP A 145 1.59 13.53 -28.49
CA ASP A 145 2.25 13.11 -29.73
C ASP A 145 3.80 13.03 -29.76
N ASP A 146 4.52 13.37 -28.70
CA ASP A 146 5.98 13.58 -28.73
C ASP A 146 6.83 12.56 -27.96
N ARG A 147 6.27 11.40 -27.58
CA ARG A 147 7.11 10.24 -27.19
C ARG A 147 6.64 8.99 -27.92
N PRO A 148 7.56 8.26 -28.58
CA PRO A 148 7.20 7.02 -29.25
C PRO A 148 6.58 6.09 -28.22
N ASP A 149 5.45 5.53 -28.64
CA ASP A 149 4.58 4.53 -28.04
C ASP A 149 5.36 3.41 -27.34
N ARG A 150 5.96 3.71 -26.18
CA ARG A 150 6.51 2.68 -25.31
C ARG A 150 5.31 2.13 -24.58
N ASP A 151 4.91 0.91 -24.94
CA ASP A 151 4.09 0.04 -24.11
C ASP A 151 4.70 0.01 -22.70
N VAL A 152 4.22 0.88 -21.82
CA VAL A 152 4.68 0.94 -20.44
C VAL A 152 4.10 -0.28 -19.73
N GLN A 153 4.90 -1.34 -19.65
CA GLN A 153 4.56 -2.50 -18.85
C GLN A 153 4.71 -2.14 -17.37
N ARG A 154 3.62 -2.24 -16.62
CA ARG A 154 3.59 -1.95 -15.19
C ARG A 154 3.71 -3.23 -14.40
N VAL A 155 4.65 -3.24 -13.48
CA VAL A 155 4.80 -4.31 -12.50
C VAL A 155 4.32 -3.77 -11.16
N ASN A 156 3.41 -4.49 -10.50
CA ASN A 156 2.89 -4.11 -9.19
C ASN A 156 3.44 -5.12 -8.19
N ILE A 157 4.18 -4.61 -7.21
CA ILE A 157 4.91 -5.46 -6.27
C ILE A 157 4.39 -5.17 -4.87
N VAL A 158 4.05 -6.23 -4.16
CA VAL A 158 3.80 -6.21 -2.72
C VAL A 158 5.01 -6.81 -2.02
N ILE A 159 5.63 -6.06 -1.12
CA ILE A 159 6.67 -6.57 -0.24
C ILE A 159 5.98 -7.07 1.02
N ASP A 160 5.94 -8.40 1.21
CA ASP A 160 5.38 -9.04 2.39
C ASP A 160 6.48 -9.82 3.12
N PRO A 161 7.13 -9.20 4.13
CA PRO A 161 8.23 -9.84 4.83
C PRO A 161 7.79 -11.08 5.63
N ARG A 162 6.52 -11.15 6.03
CA ARG A 162 5.99 -12.11 7.00
C ARG A 162 5.23 -13.27 6.38
N SER A 163 5.24 -13.46 5.06
CA SER A 163 4.31 -14.39 4.38
C SER A 163 4.32 -15.79 5.02
N GLU A 164 3.44 -16.01 5.98
CA GLU A 164 3.44 -17.16 6.87
C GLU A 164 1.99 -17.54 7.17
N GLY A 165 1.80 -18.81 7.54
CA GLY A 165 0.62 -19.19 8.31
C GLY A 165 0.69 -18.59 9.72
N PRO A 166 -0.39 -18.62 10.52
CA PRO A 166 -0.38 -18.07 11.86
C PRO A 166 0.66 -18.79 12.75
N SER A 167 1.81 -18.15 12.97
CA SER A 167 2.86 -18.61 13.89
C SER A 167 2.33 -18.64 15.33
N GLY A 168 2.70 -19.70 16.07
CA GLY A 168 2.20 -19.93 17.44
C GLY A 168 0.69 -20.17 17.54
N SER A 169 0.02 -20.54 16.45
CA SER A 169 -1.44 -20.78 16.39
C SER A 169 -1.96 -21.71 17.48
N HIS A 170 -1.19 -22.74 17.86
CA HIS A 170 -1.58 -23.70 18.89
C HIS A 170 -1.96 -23.00 20.21
N ARG A 171 -1.18 -22.01 20.65
CA ARG A 171 -1.45 -21.25 21.88
C ARG A 171 -2.79 -20.50 21.84
N TRP A 172 -3.20 -20.04 20.66
CA TRP A 172 -4.46 -19.30 20.50
C TRP A 172 -5.68 -20.21 20.36
N SER A 173 -5.46 -21.53 20.29
CA SER A 173 -6.49 -22.56 20.20
C SER A 173 -6.48 -23.54 21.39
N ASP A 174 -5.46 -23.50 22.23
CA ASP A 174 -5.29 -24.40 23.36
C ASP A 174 -6.18 -23.92 24.53
N PRO A 175 -7.19 -24.70 24.96
CA PRO A 175 -8.06 -24.31 26.06
C PRO A 175 -7.31 -24.17 27.40
N ASP A 176 -6.14 -24.79 27.53
CA ASP A 176 -5.36 -24.80 28.77
C ASP A 176 -4.30 -23.66 28.83
N ASP A 177 -4.00 -22.99 27.71
CA ASP A 177 -3.09 -21.82 27.63
C ASP A 177 -3.89 -20.52 27.43
N VAL A 178 -4.62 -20.09 28.45
CA VAL A 178 -5.41 -18.86 28.40
C VAL A 178 -4.49 -17.63 28.29
N PRO A 179 -4.52 -16.87 27.17
CA PRO A 179 -3.66 -15.72 27.01
C PRO A 179 -4.09 -14.58 27.93
N GLY A 180 -3.11 -13.90 28.55
CA GLY A 180 -3.38 -12.68 29.32
C GLY A 180 -3.89 -11.53 28.43
N TRP A 181 -4.60 -10.57 29.03
CA TRP A 181 -5.21 -9.43 28.31
C TRP A 181 -4.21 -8.66 27.43
N ALA A 182 -3.01 -8.38 27.95
CA ALA A 182 -1.97 -7.67 27.21
C ALA A 182 -1.45 -8.48 26.00
N ALA A 183 -1.35 -9.81 26.13
CA ALA A 183 -0.98 -10.68 25.01
C ALA A 183 -2.08 -10.70 23.95
N GLY A 184 -3.35 -10.77 24.37
CA GLY A 184 -4.51 -10.66 23.47
C GLY A 184 -4.56 -9.33 22.72
N LEU A 185 -4.38 -8.20 23.41
CA LEU A 185 -4.31 -6.88 22.78
C LEU A 185 -3.15 -6.77 21.79
N SER A 186 -1.96 -7.22 22.18
CA SER A 186 -0.79 -7.22 21.29
C SER A 186 -1.03 -8.07 20.04
N ARG A 187 -1.68 -9.22 20.18
CA ARG A 187 -2.03 -10.07 19.03
C ARG A 187 -3.09 -9.42 18.14
N ALA A 188 -4.12 -8.81 18.72
CA ALA A 188 -5.14 -8.09 17.96
C ALA A 188 -4.55 -6.95 17.14
N LEU A 189 -3.63 -6.18 17.72
CA LEU A 189 -2.92 -5.10 17.02
C LEU A 189 -2.01 -5.62 15.90
N ALA A 190 -1.44 -6.82 16.04
CA ALA A 190 -0.61 -7.43 15.00
C ALA A 190 -1.43 -8.06 13.84
N ILE A 191 -2.66 -8.54 14.11
CA ILE A 191 -3.52 -9.17 13.09
C ILE A 191 -4.01 -8.15 12.07
N LEU A 192 -4.44 -6.98 12.52
CA LEU A 192 -5.15 -6.00 11.66
C LEU A 192 -4.32 -5.57 10.43
N PRO A 193 -3.03 -5.19 10.55
CA PRO A 193 -2.22 -4.82 9.39
C PRO A 193 -1.98 -5.99 8.43
N ALA A 194 -1.73 -7.19 8.96
CA ALA A 194 -1.47 -8.38 8.15
C ALA A 194 -2.71 -8.79 7.33
N GLN A 195 -3.89 -8.78 7.95
CA GLN A 195 -5.13 -9.14 7.26
C GLN A 195 -5.48 -8.15 6.15
N THR A 196 -5.22 -6.85 6.37
CA THR A 196 -5.51 -5.80 5.39
C THR A 196 -4.84 -6.04 4.04
N ILE A 197 -3.58 -6.45 4.01
CA ILE A 197 -2.83 -6.70 2.76
C ILE A 197 -3.47 -7.86 1.98
N TYR A 198 -3.75 -8.98 2.66
CA TYR A 198 -4.35 -10.15 2.01
C TYR A 198 -5.79 -9.91 1.54
N ASP A 199 -6.59 -9.16 2.31
CA ASP A 199 -7.95 -8.77 1.89
C ASP A 199 -7.91 -7.83 0.68
N ASP A 200 -6.89 -6.97 0.55
CA ASP A 200 -6.71 -6.11 -0.62
C ASP A 200 -6.21 -6.88 -1.85
N LEU A 201 -5.26 -7.81 -1.68
CA LEU A 201 -4.84 -8.75 -2.71
C LEU A 201 -6.02 -9.57 -3.23
N ARG A 202 -6.80 -10.17 -2.33
CA ARG A 202 -8.00 -10.94 -2.67
C ARG A 202 -9.04 -10.10 -3.42
N ARG A 203 -9.22 -8.83 -3.05
CA ARG A 203 -10.13 -7.90 -3.77
C ARG A 203 -9.60 -7.54 -5.15
N THR A 204 -8.29 -7.43 -5.31
CA THR A 204 -7.65 -7.21 -6.61
C THR A 204 -7.85 -8.40 -7.52
N GLU A 205 -7.57 -9.61 -7.05
CA GLU A 205 -7.81 -10.84 -7.81
C GLU A 205 -9.28 -11.02 -8.18
N LYS A 206 -10.19 -10.81 -7.22
CA LYS A 206 -11.63 -10.83 -7.50
C LYS A 206 -12.01 -9.82 -8.61
N ARG A 207 -11.36 -8.66 -8.67
CA ARG A 207 -11.60 -7.67 -9.72
C ARG A 207 -11.04 -8.14 -11.07
N ASN A 208 -9.83 -8.70 -11.09
CA ASN A 208 -9.22 -9.31 -12.28
C ASN A 208 -10.13 -10.39 -12.88
N THR A 209 -10.60 -11.32 -12.04
CA THR A 209 -11.55 -12.37 -12.45
C THR A 209 -12.86 -11.80 -12.98
N ARG A 210 -13.38 -10.72 -12.38
CA ARG A 210 -14.61 -10.07 -12.89
C ARG A 210 -14.40 -9.43 -14.25
N LEU A 211 -13.25 -8.82 -14.50
CA LEU A 211 -12.92 -8.28 -15.83
C LEU A 211 -12.85 -9.42 -16.87
N GLU A 212 -12.23 -10.54 -16.51
CA GLU A 212 -12.21 -11.73 -17.37
C GLU A 212 -13.60 -12.30 -17.66
N TRP A 213 -14.47 -12.37 -16.66
CA TRP A 213 -15.85 -12.80 -16.87
C TRP A 213 -16.62 -11.82 -17.76
N THR A 214 -16.38 -10.51 -17.63
CA THR A 214 -16.95 -9.51 -18.55
C THR A 214 -16.49 -9.78 -19.98
N ASP A 215 -15.20 -10.02 -20.20
CA ASP A 215 -14.67 -10.35 -21.53
C ASP A 215 -15.36 -11.57 -22.14
N ARG A 216 -15.42 -12.67 -21.38
CA ARG A 216 -16.05 -13.93 -21.81
C ARG A 216 -17.56 -13.76 -22.06
N LEU A 217 -18.25 -12.96 -21.23
CA LEU A 217 -19.67 -12.69 -21.39
C LEU A 217 -19.95 -11.89 -22.66
N VAL A 218 -19.17 -10.84 -22.90
CA VAL A 218 -19.26 -10.01 -24.11
C VAL A 218 -19.01 -10.86 -25.35
N GLU A 219 -17.97 -11.70 -25.33
CA GLU A 219 -17.66 -12.66 -26.41
C GLU A 219 -18.78 -13.65 -26.69
N ALA A 220 -19.43 -14.16 -25.64
CA ALA A 220 -20.51 -15.12 -25.78
C ALA A 220 -21.82 -14.48 -26.29
N ILE A 221 -22.10 -13.23 -25.90
CA ILE A 221 -23.39 -12.58 -26.20
C ILE A 221 -23.34 -11.79 -27.51
N ALA A 222 -22.27 -11.03 -27.77
CA ALA A 222 -22.22 -10.09 -28.89
C ALA A 222 -22.59 -10.71 -30.25
N PRO A 223 -22.13 -11.93 -30.62
CA PRO A 223 -22.48 -12.56 -31.90
C PRO A 223 -23.97 -12.90 -32.08
N HIS A 224 -24.76 -12.88 -31.00
CA HIS A 224 -26.19 -13.24 -31.02
C HIS A 224 -27.11 -12.01 -30.94
N LEU A 225 -26.55 -10.81 -30.91
CA LEU A 225 -27.30 -9.56 -30.89
C LEU A 225 -27.74 -9.20 -32.32
N GLY A 226 -29.02 -8.88 -32.50
CA GLY A 226 -29.58 -8.50 -33.80
C GLY A 226 -29.33 -7.04 -34.17
N ASP A 227 -29.74 -6.64 -35.37
CA ASP A 227 -29.43 -5.34 -36.01
C ASP A 227 -29.84 -4.08 -35.20
N GLY A 228 -30.76 -4.20 -34.25
CA GLY A 228 -31.18 -3.11 -33.36
C GLY A 228 -30.38 -2.94 -32.07
N ALA A 229 -29.44 -3.85 -31.78
CA ALA A 229 -28.76 -3.91 -30.49
C ALA A 229 -27.87 -2.70 -30.22
N GLU A 230 -27.23 -2.14 -31.23
CA GLU A 230 -26.34 -1.00 -31.05
C GLU A 230 -27.07 0.23 -30.50
N SER A 231 -28.25 0.53 -31.05
CA SER A 231 -29.09 1.64 -30.59
C SER A 231 -29.62 1.39 -29.18
N ALA A 232 -30.11 0.18 -28.90
CA ALA A 232 -30.62 -0.18 -27.58
C ALA A 232 -29.54 -0.10 -26.48
N LEU A 233 -28.30 -0.50 -26.81
CA LEU A 233 -27.16 -0.37 -25.90
C LEU A 233 -26.77 1.10 -25.69
N GLN A 234 -26.85 1.94 -26.72
CA GLN A 234 -26.63 3.37 -26.58
C GLN A 234 -27.66 4.00 -25.64
N ASP A 235 -28.95 3.71 -25.84
CA ASP A 235 -30.03 4.24 -25.00
C ASP A 235 -29.85 3.83 -23.52
N ALA A 236 -29.39 2.60 -23.29
CA ALA A 236 -29.08 2.11 -21.94
C ALA A 236 -27.89 2.84 -21.31
N LEU A 237 -26.81 3.08 -22.08
CA LEU A 237 -25.66 3.86 -21.63
C LEU A 237 -26.05 5.30 -21.30
N ASP A 238 -26.84 5.95 -22.14
CA ASP A 238 -27.33 7.31 -21.93
C ASP A 238 -28.25 7.40 -20.69
N ALA A 239 -29.00 6.34 -20.39
CA ALA A 239 -29.77 6.24 -19.14
C ALA A 239 -28.85 6.10 -17.91
N ILE A 240 -27.82 5.25 -17.99
CA ILE A 240 -26.83 5.09 -16.92
C ILE A 240 -26.11 6.42 -16.64
N ASP A 241 -25.68 7.13 -17.67
CA ASP A 241 -24.96 8.40 -17.53
C ASP A 241 -25.83 9.48 -16.89
N ARG A 242 -27.11 9.56 -17.26
CA ARG A 242 -28.09 10.46 -16.60
C ARG A 242 -28.30 10.11 -15.13
N ASP A 243 -28.52 8.84 -14.81
CA ASP A 243 -28.66 8.38 -13.44
C ASP A 243 -27.41 8.69 -12.61
N ARG A 244 -26.21 8.50 -13.19
CA ARG A 244 -24.94 8.74 -12.51
C ARG A 244 -24.67 10.21 -12.25
N ALA A 245 -25.02 11.09 -13.18
CA ALA A 245 -24.92 12.54 -12.98
C ALA A 245 -25.74 13.01 -11.77
N SER A 246 -26.86 12.34 -11.48
CA SER A 246 -27.70 12.64 -10.31
C SER A 246 -27.11 12.13 -8.97
N LEU A 247 -26.29 11.07 -9.01
CA LEU A 247 -25.80 10.38 -7.82
C LEU A 247 -24.47 10.92 -7.23
N ARG A 248 -23.74 11.79 -7.94
CA ARG A 248 -22.38 12.20 -7.53
C ARG A 248 -22.30 13.56 -6.80
N SER A 249 -21.44 13.60 -5.78
CA SER A 249 -20.65 14.78 -5.38
C SER A 249 -19.20 14.56 -5.84
N ASP A 250 -18.78 15.28 -6.88
CA ASP A 250 -17.41 15.75 -7.17
C ASP A 250 -16.18 14.83 -6.93
N GLU A 251 -16.26 13.52 -7.17
CA GLU A 251 -15.02 12.79 -7.47
C GLU A 251 -14.44 13.34 -8.78
N PRO A 252 -13.15 13.76 -8.78
CA PRO A 252 -12.48 14.19 -10.00
C PRO A 252 -12.70 13.12 -11.04
N ARG A 253 -13.29 13.52 -12.17
CA ARG A 253 -13.34 12.70 -13.36
C ARG A 253 -11.89 12.21 -13.57
N LEU A 254 -11.65 10.91 -13.45
CA LEU A 254 -10.85 10.28 -14.49
C LEU A 254 -11.68 10.56 -15.74
N ARG A 255 -11.50 11.76 -16.33
CA ARG A 255 -12.11 12.16 -17.58
C ARG A 255 -11.92 10.98 -18.48
N ASP A 256 -13.03 10.46 -18.96
CA ASP A 256 -13.20 9.75 -20.21
C ASP A 256 -11.86 9.59 -20.94
N ARG A 257 -11.03 8.68 -20.42
CA ARG A 257 -10.25 7.84 -21.29
C ARG A 257 -11.34 6.92 -21.79
N GLU A 258 -12.08 7.41 -22.79
CA GLU A 258 -12.43 6.57 -23.91
C GLU A 258 -11.11 5.92 -24.31
N ARG A 259 -10.78 4.80 -23.63
CA ARG A 259 -10.32 3.68 -24.38
C ARG A 259 -11.45 3.47 -25.37
N GLU A 260 -11.32 4.11 -26.53
CA GLU A 260 -11.77 3.49 -27.75
C GLU A 260 -11.25 2.07 -27.62
N SER A 261 -12.12 1.18 -27.15
CA SER A 261 -11.85 -0.23 -27.18
C SER A 261 -11.41 -0.45 -28.61
N ALA A 262 -10.17 -0.91 -28.83
CA ALA A 262 -9.63 -1.17 -30.15
C ALA A 262 -10.46 -2.23 -30.91
N ASP A 263 -11.47 -2.79 -30.24
CA ASP A 263 -12.54 -3.57 -30.82
C ASP A 263 -13.28 -2.78 -31.93
N PRO A 264 -13.11 -3.18 -33.19
CA PRO A 264 -13.73 -2.50 -34.32
C PRO A 264 -15.26 -2.71 -34.34
N ASP A 265 -15.79 -3.69 -33.59
CA ASP A 265 -17.22 -3.97 -33.51
C ASP A 265 -17.92 -2.99 -32.53
N PRO A 266 -18.79 -2.09 -33.03
CA PRO A 266 -19.48 -1.11 -32.20
C PRO A 266 -20.46 -1.74 -31.21
N VAL A 267 -21.11 -2.86 -31.56
CA VAL A 267 -22.05 -3.57 -30.68
C VAL A 267 -21.29 -4.19 -29.51
N ARG A 268 -20.19 -4.88 -29.81
CA ARG A 268 -19.33 -5.51 -28.79
C ARG A 268 -18.74 -4.46 -27.85
N ARG A 269 -18.27 -3.34 -28.37
CA ARG A 269 -17.76 -2.20 -27.59
C ARG A 269 -18.81 -1.60 -26.65
N LYS A 270 -20.03 -1.34 -27.14
CA LYS A 270 -21.10 -0.78 -26.31
C LYS A 270 -21.61 -1.78 -25.27
N LEU A 271 -21.72 -3.06 -25.61
CA LEU A 271 -22.09 -4.12 -24.66
C LEU A 271 -21.07 -4.21 -23.52
N ARG A 272 -19.78 -4.24 -23.87
CA ARG A 272 -18.69 -4.19 -22.89
C ARG A 272 -18.82 -3.00 -21.97
N ARG A 273 -18.93 -1.79 -22.52
CA ARG A 273 -19.07 -0.56 -21.72
C ARG A 273 -20.29 -0.64 -20.78
N ALA A 274 -21.43 -1.11 -21.25
CA ALA A 274 -22.63 -1.24 -20.42
C ALA A 274 -22.43 -2.22 -19.25
N VAL A 275 -21.83 -3.39 -19.51
CA VAL A 275 -21.51 -4.38 -18.46
C VAL A 275 -20.49 -3.83 -17.47
N GLU A 276 -19.46 -3.12 -17.96
CA GLU A 276 -18.46 -2.49 -17.11
C GLU A 276 -19.07 -1.38 -16.24
N GLU A 277 -19.97 -0.56 -16.79
CA GLU A 277 -20.68 0.49 -16.06
C GLU A 277 -21.52 -0.10 -14.92
N ILE A 278 -22.37 -1.07 -15.24
CA ILE A 278 -23.23 -1.75 -14.26
C ILE A 278 -22.37 -2.48 -13.21
N GLY A 279 -21.27 -3.09 -13.64
CA GLY A 279 -20.34 -3.83 -12.78
C GLY A 279 -19.45 -2.95 -11.90
N GLY A 280 -19.38 -1.63 -12.14
CA GLY A 280 -18.41 -0.74 -11.51
C GLY A 280 -16.96 -1.05 -11.91
N LEU A 281 -16.77 -1.53 -13.14
CA LEU A 281 -15.48 -1.93 -13.72
C LEU A 281 -14.94 -0.90 -14.74
N VAL A 282 -15.65 0.20 -14.98
CA VAL A 282 -15.19 1.24 -15.92
C VAL A 282 -13.86 1.83 -15.52
N GLY A 283 -12.97 1.94 -16.51
CA GLY A 283 -11.60 2.38 -16.35
C GLY A 283 -10.75 1.44 -15.47
N LYS A 284 -11.24 0.24 -15.15
CA LYS A 284 -10.46 -0.80 -14.48
C LYS A 284 -9.75 -1.64 -15.54
N GLU A 285 -8.63 -2.20 -15.13
CA GLU A 285 -7.75 -2.97 -15.98
C GLU A 285 -7.32 -4.16 -15.16
N ARG A 286 -7.00 -5.27 -15.83
CA ARG A 286 -6.37 -6.38 -15.14
C ARG A 286 -4.99 -5.92 -14.67
N VAL A 287 -4.65 -6.27 -13.45
CA VAL A 287 -3.38 -5.88 -12.85
C VAL A 287 -2.72 -7.13 -12.29
N ALA A 288 -1.54 -7.47 -12.80
CA ALA A 288 -0.70 -8.47 -12.20
C ALA A 288 -0.05 -7.90 -10.95
N VAL A 289 -0.11 -8.65 -9.84
CA VAL A 289 0.49 -8.28 -8.57
C VAL A 289 1.39 -9.40 -8.12
N ASP A 290 2.68 -9.11 -8.07
CA ASP A 290 3.68 -10.04 -7.56
C ASP A 290 3.92 -9.78 -6.08
N VAL A 291 4.30 -10.83 -5.36
CA VAL A 291 4.68 -10.74 -3.95
C VAL A 291 6.16 -11.07 -3.80
N ILE A 292 6.93 -10.12 -3.27
CA ILE A 292 8.30 -10.35 -2.82
C ILE A 292 8.24 -10.67 -1.34
N SER A 293 8.68 -11.87 -1.00
CA SER A 293 8.64 -12.41 0.35
C SER A 293 9.79 -13.38 0.59
N PRO A 294 10.37 -13.47 1.81
CA PRO A 294 11.37 -14.47 2.15
C PRO A 294 10.93 -15.91 1.82
N ARG A 295 9.62 -16.16 1.63
CA ARG A 295 9.13 -17.44 1.11
C ARG A 295 9.83 -17.89 -0.17
N LEU A 296 10.10 -16.97 -1.09
CA LEU A 296 10.80 -17.25 -2.35
C LEU A 296 12.17 -17.90 -2.09
N LEU A 297 12.85 -17.49 -1.02
CA LEU A 297 14.11 -18.06 -0.58
C LEU A 297 13.90 -19.40 0.14
N THR A 298 12.90 -19.50 1.02
CA THR A 298 12.62 -20.75 1.76
C THR A 298 12.20 -21.90 0.86
N GLU A 299 11.56 -21.63 -0.28
CA GLU A 299 11.25 -22.65 -1.30
C GLU A 299 12.52 -23.30 -1.88
N GLU A 300 13.64 -22.57 -1.91
CA GLU A 300 14.91 -23.06 -2.42
C GLU A 300 15.79 -23.67 -1.33
N THR A 301 15.72 -23.13 -0.09
CA THR A 301 16.63 -23.52 1.01
C THR A 301 16.02 -24.49 2.01
N GLY A 302 14.69 -24.54 2.12
CA GLY A 302 13.98 -25.29 3.16
C GLY A 302 14.03 -24.66 4.56
N GLU A 303 14.52 -23.42 4.68
CA GLU A 303 14.48 -22.66 5.94
C GLU A 303 13.06 -22.16 6.27
N ASP A 304 12.84 -21.72 7.51
CA ASP A 304 11.56 -21.14 7.95
C ASP A 304 11.66 -19.60 8.00
N VAL A 305 10.62 -18.89 7.58
CA VAL A 305 10.62 -17.42 7.46
C VAL A 305 10.94 -16.70 8.79
N PRO A 306 10.39 -17.10 9.95
CA PRO A 306 10.73 -16.49 11.24
C PRO A 306 12.21 -16.62 11.60
N ALA A 307 12.91 -17.63 11.06
CA ALA A 307 14.32 -17.84 11.34
C ALA A 307 15.23 -16.94 10.49
N LEU A 308 14.67 -16.22 9.50
CA LEU A 308 15.37 -15.33 8.58
C LEU A 308 15.25 -13.86 8.99
N LEU A 309 14.12 -13.44 9.56
CA LEU A 309 13.85 -12.04 9.94
C LEU A 309 14.49 -11.69 11.28
N ALA A 310 15.46 -10.77 11.26
CA ALA A 310 16.20 -10.33 12.43
C ALA A 310 15.48 -9.20 13.19
N GLY A 311 14.67 -8.39 12.50
CA GLY A 311 13.98 -7.23 13.06
C GLY A 311 12.65 -7.53 13.73
N GLU A 312 12.10 -8.75 13.59
CA GLU A 312 10.71 -9.04 13.97
C GLU A 312 10.47 -9.04 15.50
N PHE A 313 11.49 -9.35 16.30
CA PHE A 313 11.31 -9.44 17.75
C PHE A 313 10.89 -8.08 18.34
N LEU A 314 9.91 -8.11 19.26
CA LEU A 314 9.18 -6.95 19.80
C LEU A 314 8.17 -6.29 18.86
N GLY A 315 7.63 -7.00 17.87
CA GLY A 315 6.61 -6.46 16.97
C GLY A 315 7.22 -5.53 15.92
N ASP A 316 8.27 -6.00 15.24
CA ASP A 316 9.02 -5.32 14.16
C ASP A 316 9.97 -4.20 14.59
N PHE A 317 10.09 -3.94 15.89
CA PHE A 317 10.96 -2.88 16.40
C PHE A 317 12.41 -3.31 16.61
N GLY A 318 12.73 -4.60 16.46
CA GLY A 318 14.08 -5.14 16.67
C GLY A 318 15.14 -4.43 15.83
N GLY A 319 14.79 -4.09 14.57
CA GLY A 319 15.67 -3.36 13.65
C GLY A 319 16.10 -1.97 14.16
N PHE A 320 15.33 -1.29 15.00
CA PHE A 320 15.75 0.02 15.53
C PHE A 320 16.88 -0.09 16.56
N LEU A 321 17.04 -1.26 17.19
CA LEU A 321 17.96 -1.43 18.30
C LEU A 321 19.42 -1.55 17.85
N ARG A 322 19.65 -2.03 16.61
CA ARG A 322 20.98 -2.32 16.08
C ARG A 322 21.04 -2.21 14.57
N GLU A 323 22.15 -1.70 14.07
CA GLU A 323 22.43 -1.59 12.64
C GLU A 323 22.56 -2.96 11.99
N GLU A 324 23.15 -3.94 12.68
CA GLU A 324 23.39 -5.26 12.11
C GLU A 324 22.10 -6.05 11.88
N LEU A 325 21.04 -5.77 12.65
CA LEU A 325 19.71 -6.38 12.43
C LEU A 325 19.06 -5.78 11.18
N ARG A 326 19.17 -4.46 10.99
CA ARG A 326 18.70 -3.81 9.75
C ARG A 326 19.46 -4.30 8.54
N LEU A 327 20.77 -4.48 8.66
CA LEU A 327 21.60 -5.01 7.59
C LEU A 327 21.17 -6.45 7.26
N SER A 328 20.95 -7.31 8.26
CA SER A 328 20.43 -8.67 8.05
C SER A 328 19.14 -8.66 7.21
N ASP A 329 18.14 -7.88 7.63
CA ASP A 329 16.84 -7.82 6.94
C ASP A 329 16.96 -7.17 5.55
N PHE A 330 17.81 -6.15 5.40
CA PHE A 330 18.06 -5.50 4.11
C PHE A 330 18.70 -6.47 3.10
N VAL A 331 19.74 -7.20 3.50
CA VAL A 331 20.42 -8.16 2.62
C VAL A 331 19.50 -9.34 2.30
N LEU A 332 18.67 -9.79 3.26
CA LEU A 332 17.62 -10.80 3.01
C LEU A 332 16.60 -10.32 1.98
N GLY A 333 16.09 -9.09 2.13
CA GLY A 333 15.17 -8.48 1.16
C GLY A 333 15.81 -8.32 -0.22
N TYR A 334 17.10 -7.97 -0.26
CA TYR A 334 17.87 -7.88 -1.49
C TYR A 334 17.95 -9.23 -2.21
N GLU A 335 18.32 -10.30 -1.50
CA GLU A 335 18.41 -11.63 -2.10
C GLU A 335 17.04 -12.13 -2.59
N THR A 336 16.00 -11.91 -1.80
CA THR A 336 14.62 -12.23 -2.17
C THR A 336 14.22 -11.49 -3.45
N GLY A 337 14.61 -10.21 -3.58
CA GLY A 337 14.41 -9.42 -4.79
C GLY A 337 15.14 -9.99 -6.01
N VAL A 338 16.39 -10.45 -5.84
CA VAL A 338 17.15 -11.11 -6.92
C VAL A 338 16.44 -12.38 -7.40
N ILE A 339 15.94 -13.22 -6.49
CA ILE A 339 15.17 -14.43 -6.83
C ILE A 339 13.91 -14.04 -7.61
N TRP A 340 13.18 -13.02 -7.14
CA TRP A 340 11.99 -12.53 -7.82
C TRP A 340 12.32 -12.03 -9.24
N ILE A 341 13.37 -11.23 -9.43
CA ILE A 341 13.81 -10.74 -10.75
C ILE A 341 14.03 -11.92 -11.71
N ARG A 342 14.73 -12.97 -11.27
CA ARG A 342 15.01 -14.15 -12.11
C ARG A 342 13.75 -14.88 -12.56
N ARG A 343 12.71 -14.94 -11.72
CA ARG A 343 11.46 -15.65 -12.00
C ARG A 343 10.46 -14.78 -12.77
N ALA A 344 10.07 -13.66 -12.16
CA ALA A 344 8.90 -12.88 -12.58
C ALA A 344 9.15 -12.03 -13.83
N LEU A 345 10.33 -11.44 -14.00
CA LEU A 345 10.59 -10.61 -15.18
C LEU A 345 10.72 -11.45 -16.46
N ALA A 346 11.18 -12.71 -16.35
CA ALA A 346 11.15 -13.64 -17.47
C ALA A 346 9.70 -13.93 -17.90
N GLU A 347 8.80 -14.17 -16.93
CA GLU A 347 7.36 -14.36 -17.19
C GLU A 347 6.69 -13.09 -17.74
N ALA A 348 7.22 -11.91 -17.42
CA ALA A 348 6.78 -10.64 -17.95
C ALA A 348 7.22 -10.39 -19.41
N GLY A 349 8.00 -11.28 -20.03
CA GLY A 349 8.37 -11.20 -21.45
C GLY A 349 9.61 -10.38 -21.76
N PHE A 350 10.46 -10.10 -20.75
CA PHE A 350 11.78 -9.51 -20.99
C PHE A 350 12.70 -10.53 -21.69
N ASP A 351 13.46 -10.08 -22.69
CA ASP A 351 14.41 -10.94 -23.39
C ASP A 351 15.59 -11.37 -22.51
N GLU A 352 16.16 -12.54 -22.82
CA GLU A 352 17.24 -13.15 -22.06
C GLU A 352 18.49 -12.26 -21.94
N PRO A 353 18.97 -11.55 -23.00
CA PRO A 353 20.07 -10.60 -22.88
C PRO A 353 19.79 -9.45 -21.91
N THR A 354 18.60 -8.86 -21.95
CA THR A 354 18.18 -7.77 -21.05
C THR A 354 18.12 -8.26 -19.61
N MET A 355 17.57 -9.44 -19.40
CA MET A 355 17.53 -10.10 -18.09
C MET A 355 18.93 -10.38 -17.54
N ALA A 356 19.84 -10.89 -18.37
CA ALA A 356 21.22 -11.15 -17.98
C ALA A 356 21.96 -9.85 -17.59
N ALA A 357 21.78 -8.77 -18.36
CA ALA A 357 22.37 -7.48 -18.05
C ALA A 357 21.82 -6.87 -16.76
N LEU A 358 20.50 -6.93 -16.54
CA LEU A 358 19.86 -6.49 -15.30
C LEU A 358 20.36 -7.27 -14.09
N LEU A 359 20.40 -8.60 -14.19
CA LEU A 359 20.89 -9.46 -13.11
C LEU A 359 22.35 -9.20 -12.80
N ALA A 360 23.21 -9.05 -13.81
CA ALA A 360 24.61 -8.71 -13.60
C ALA A 360 24.77 -7.36 -12.88
N GLU A 361 23.99 -6.36 -13.27
CA GLU A 361 23.99 -5.04 -12.61
C GLU A 361 23.52 -5.13 -11.15
N VAL A 362 22.42 -5.84 -10.88
CA VAL A 362 21.92 -6.07 -9.53
C VAL A 362 22.97 -6.84 -8.72
N GLU A 363 23.49 -7.97 -9.21
CA GLU A 363 24.49 -8.76 -8.50
C GLU A 363 25.78 -7.96 -8.22
N SER A 364 26.22 -7.10 -9.14
CA SER A 364 27.39 -6.23 -8.94
C SER A 364 27.24 -5.26 -7.75
N ARG A 365 26.00 -4.93 -7.39
CA ARG A 365 25.64 -4.02 -6.30
C ARG A 365 25.21 -4.74 -5.03
N ARG A 366 25.39 -6.06 -4.97
CA ARG A 366 24.98 -6.86 -3.82
C ARG A 366 25.66 -6.32 -2.56
N PRO A 367 24.89 -5.99 -1.51
CA PRO A 367 25.42 -5.39 -0.28
C PRO A 367 26.25 -6.35 0.58
N GLY A 368 26.15 -7.66 0.32
CA GLY A 368 26.85 -8.73 1.03
C GLY A 368 26.17 -10.09 0.84
N ASP A 369 26.69 -11.14 1.47
CA ASP A 369 26.02 -12.44 1.52
C ASP A 369 24.97 -12.43 2.65
N TRP A 370 23.72 -12.77 2.29
CA TRP A 370 22.63 -12.84 3.26
C TRP A 370 22.87 -13.90 4.34
N ARG A 371 23.55 -15.01 4.03
CA ARG A 371 23.84 -16.08 5.00
C ARG A 371 24.82 -15.62 6.06
N GLU A 372 25.81 -14.84 5.66
CA GLU A 372 26.79 -14.26 6.58
C GLU A 372 26.18 -13.14 7.44
N ALA A 373 25.30 -12.34 6.84
CA ALA A 373 24.58 -11.27 7.51
C ALA A 373 23.42 -11.76 8.37
N ASN A 374 22.95 -13.00 8.20
CA ASN A 374 21.73 -13.52 8.82
C ASN A 374 21.80 -13.44 10.36
N ARG A 375 20.87 -12.66 10.93
CA ARG A 375 20.63 -12.54 12.37
C ARG A 375 19.18 -12.89 12.74
N GLY A 376 18.45 -13.63 11.91
CA GLY A 376 17.04 -13.97 12.14
C GLY A 376 16.76 -14.72 13.44
N ARG A 377 17.75 -15.47 13.95
CA ARG A 377 17.66 -16.15 15.25
C ARG A 377 18.10 -15.28 16.44
N ALA A 378 18.46 -14.03 16.22
CA ALA A 378 18.89 -13.14 17.29
C ALA A 378 17.71 -12.80 18.21
N GLY A 379 17.89 -13.01 19.50
CA GLY A 379 16.91 -12.67 20.53
C GLY A 379 17.37 -11.51 21.40
N LEU A 380 16.52 -11.17 22.38
CA LEU A 380 16.79 -10.16 23.42
C LEU A 380 18.11 -10.38 24.19
N ARG A 381 18.58 -11.62 24.25
CA ARG A 381 19.81 -12.00 24.97
C ARG A 381 21.07 -11.64 24.17
N ASP A 382 20.96 -11.56 22.85
CA ASP A 382 22.06 -11.26 21.93
C ASP A 382 22.26 -9.74 21.75
N LEU A 383 21.39 -8.95 22.37
CA LEU A 383 21.52 -7.50 22.42
C LEU A 383 22.61 -7.06 23.41
N PRO A 384 23.43 -6.07 23.06
CA PRO A 384 24.32 -5.40 24.00
C PRO A 384 23.53 -4.84 25.18
N TRP A 385 24.15 -4.82 26.37
CA TRP A 385 23.49 -4.33 27.59
C TRP A 385 22.86 -2.93 27.44
N ARG A 386 23.48 -2.04 26.65
CA ARG A 386 22.96 -0.70 26.36
C ARG A 386 21.63 -0.72 25.62
N ALA A 387 21.52 -1.57 24.59
CA ALA A 387 20.28 -1.74 23.83
C ALA A 387 19.18 -2.37 24.72
N ARG A 388 19.55 -3.32 25.58
CA ARG A 388 18.63 -3.92 26.55
C ARG A 388 18.09 -2.90 27.55
N LEU A 389 18.92 -1.97 28.01
CA LEU A 389 18.46 -0.86 28.88
C LEU A 389 17.57 0.14 28.14
N GLY A 390 17.92 0.50 26.90
CA GLY A 390 17.08 1.36 26.07
C GLY A 390 15.69 0.75 25.88
N LEU A 391 15.64 -0.55 25.60
CA LEU A 391 14.41 -1.30 25.49
C LEU A 391 13.63 -1.35 26.81
N ALA A 392 14.29 -1.62 27.94
CA ALA A 392 13.64 -1.63 29.25
C ALA A 392 12.97 -0.28 29.56
N ARG A 393 13.62 0.84 29.19
CA ARG A 393 13.03 2.18 29.31
C ARG A 393 11.82 2.37 28.40
N TYR A 394 11.88 1.88 27.16
CA TYR A 394 10.75 1.92 26.24
C TYR A 394 9.57 1.10 26.76
N ILE A 395 9.79 -0.14 27.21
CA ILE A 395 8.75 -0.99 27.81
C ILE A 395 8.14 -0.31 29.03
N LEU A 396 8.97 0.29 29.90
CA LEU A 396 8.49 1.03 31.07
C LEU A 396 7.65 2.25 30.67
N HIS A 397 8.04 2.96 29.60
CA HIS A 397 7.29 4.09 29.07
C HIS A 397 5.91 3.64 28.55
N VAL A 398 5.86 2.59 27.71
CA VAL A 398 4.60 2.01 27.21
C VAL A 398 3.71 1.56 28.36
N ALA A 399 4.27 0.84 29.35
CA ALA A 399 3.53 0.40 30.53
C ALA A 399 2.95 1.59 31.33
N ARG A 400 3.72 2.68 31.46
CA ARG A 400 3.27 3.90 32.14
C ARG A 400 2.16 4.61 31.38
N VAL A 401 2.26 4.72 30.05
CA VAL A 401 1.23 5.32 29.20
C VAL A 401 -0.07 4.53 29.31
N MET A 402 0.01 3.20 29.21
CA MET A 402 -1.15 2.31 29.36
C MET A 402 -1.77 2.39 30.76
N ALA A 403 -0.95 2.45 31.82
CA ALA A 403 -1.44 2.58 33.19
C ALA A 403 -2.10 3.95 33.46
N GLY A 404 -1.56 5.03 32.88
CA GLY A 404 -2.17 6.36 32.93
C GLY A 404 -3.53 6.40 32.26
N ALA A 405 -3.65 5.83 31.06
CA ALA A 405 -4.91 5.76 30.32
C ALA A 405 -6.02 4.93 31.04
N VAL A 406 -5.63 3.97 31.88
CA VAL A 406 -6.56 3.19 32.72
C VAL A 406 -6.99 3.97 33.97
N MET A 407 -6.14 4.84 34.50
CA MET A 407 -6.46 5.68 35.66
C MET A 407 -7.30 6.91 35.30
N ASP A 408 -7.14 7.47 34.10
CA ASP A 408 -7.94 8.60 33.62
C ASP A 408 -9.38 8.21 33.17
N ASN A 409 -9.65 6.90 33.05
CA ASN A 409 -10.98 6.34 32.72
C ASN A 409 -11.75 5.82 33.95
N ARG A 410 -11.34 6.21 35.17
CA ARG A 410 -12.07 6.00 36.43
C ARG A 410 -12.37 7.35 37.06
#